data_AF-A0A942GVC6-F1
#
_entry.id   AF-A0A942GVC6-F1
#
_cell.length_a   1.000
_cell.length_b   1.000
_cell.length_c   1.000
_cell.angle_alpha   90.00
_cell.angle_beta   90.00
_cell.angle_gamma   90.00
#
_symmetry.space_group_name_H-M   'P 1'
#
loop_
_entity.id
_entity.type
_entity.pdbx_description
1 polymer ?
#
loop_
_entity_poly.entity_id
_entity_poly.type
_entity_poly.pdbx_seq_one_letter_code
_entity_poly.pdbx_strand_id
1 'polypeptide(L)'
;MKTAFTLIELLVVIAIIAILSAILFPVFARAKQSAKSTSDLSNAKQVGTAVKMYLNDNDDQMPIFYAYNSIPPAGQPGHKGVEVLLAPYCKNTAVFKSPFDDGGPFTAIDVPGSTSYWNAYGSSYRFTSCMYTVVAGESTSNNVPLTSSHDVTDTEVEFPSETRIMRLEMYPFFDKSQDVGCAKYGYDCAPPYNYYQTWDSSGGPLIFADSHAKHISNSTQFDQSRVDPQGHMSGEATTNPSSFDGLWYGICD
;
A
#
# COMPACT_ATOMS: atom_id res chain seq x y z
N MET A 1 -12.18 56.80 -30.20
CA MET A 1 -13.39 55.94 -30.18
C MET A 1 -13.05 54.69 -29.40
N LYS A 2 -13.82 54.35 -28.35
CA LYS A 2 -13.70 53.04 -27.69
C LYS A 2 -14.65 52.08 -28.40
N THR A 3 -14.13 50.98 -28.92
CA THR A 3 -14.91 49.89 -29.48
C THR A 3 -15.68 49.19 -28.36
N ALA A 4 -17.01 49.19 -28.43
CA ALA A 4 -17.85 48.47 -27.48
C ALA A 4 -17.89 46.99 -27.86
N PHE A 5 -17.58 46.11 -26.91
CA PHE A 5 -17.66 44.66 -27.08
C PHE A 5 -19.13 44.23 -27.07
N THR A 6 -19.54 43.38 -28.01
CA THR A 6 -20.94 42.95 -28.11
C THR A 6 -21.21 41.75 -27.20
N LEU A 7 -22.46 41.63 -26.74
CA LEU A 7 -22.91 40.48 -25.96
C LEU A 7 -22.72 39.15 -26.72
N ILE A 8 -22.91 39.16 -28.04
CA ILE A 8 -22.75 37.96 -28.88
C ILE A 8 -21.29 37.50 -28.91
N GLU A 9 -20.33 38.43 -29.06
CA GLU A 9 -18.90 38.10 -29.03
C GLU A 9 -18.50 37.47 -27.69
N LEU A 10 -19.03 37.99 -26.57
CA LEU A 10 -18.79 37.42 -25.25
C LEU A 10 -19.37 36.00 -25.12
N LEU A 11 -20.61 35.82 -25.58
CA LEU A 11 -21.32 34.54 -25.52
C LEU A 11 -20.62 33.45 -26.35
N VAL A 12 -20.13 33.79 -27.54
CA VAL A 12 -19.39 32.85 -28.39
C VAL A 12 -18.08 32.44 -27.73
N VAL A 13 -17.35 33.39 -27.13
CA VAL A 13 -16.08 33.09 -26.45
C VAL A 13 -16.28 32.16 -25.26
N ILE A 14 -17.26 32.42 -24.40
CA ILE A 14 -17.54 31.52 -23.27
C ILE A 14 -18.01 30.15 -23.75
N ALA A 15 -18.78 30.08 -24.85
CA ALA A 15 -19.22 28.81 -25.42
C ALA A 15 -18.04 27.97 -25.93
N ILE A 16 -17.08 28.61 -26.63
CA ILE A 16 -15.86 27.94 -27.07
C ILE A 16 -15.02 27.47 -25.87
N ILE A 17 -14.82 28.31 -24.86
CA ILE A 17 -14.10 27.94 -23.63
C ILE A 17 -14.79 26.76 -22.92
N ALA A 18 -16.12 26.76 -22.85
CA ALA A 18 -16.89 25.69 -22.23
C ALA A 18 -16.71 24.35 -22.97
N ILE A 19 -16.76 24.36 -24.30
CA ILE A 19 -16.54 23.16 -25.13
C ILE A 19 -15.11 22.63 -24.95
N LEU A 20 -14.10 23.50 -25.03
CA LEU A 20 -12.70 23.11 -24.86
C LEU A 20 -12.45 22.54 -23.46
N SER A 21 -12.99 23.20 -22.44
CA SER A 21 -12.84 22.78 -21.04
C SER A 21 -13.54 21.43 -20.78
N ALA A 22 -14.71 21.20 -21.37
CA ALA A 22 -15.46 19.94 -21.23
C ALA A 22 -14.68 18.72 -21.75
N ILE A 23 -13.86 18.88 -22.80
CA ILE A 23 -12.99 17.82 -23.32
C ILE A 23 -11.69 17.73 -22.52
N LEU A 24 -11.12 18.87 -22.13
CA LEU A 24 -9.82 18.94 -21.46
C LEU A 24 -9.85 18.35 -20.04
N PHE A 25 -10.88 18.66 -19.24
CA PHE A 25 -10.97 18.20 -17.85
C PHE A 25 -10.92 16.68 -17.67
N PRO A 26 -11.74 15.85 -18.36
CA PRO A 26 -11.69 14.39 -18.19
C PRO A 26 -10.36 13.79 -18.65
N VAL A 27 -9.75 14.34 -19.70
CA VAL A 27 -8.44 13.90 -20.20
C VAL A 27 -7.34 14.25 -19.18
N PHE A 28 -7.36 15.48 -18.67
CA PHE A 28 -6.41 15.93 -17.65
C PHE A 28 -6.51 15.12 -16.36
N ALA A 29 -7.72 14.80 -15.90
CA ALA A 29 -7.95 13.97 -14.73
C ALA A 29 -7.32 12.58 -14.89
N ARG A 30 -7.55 11.91 -16.03
CA ARG A 30 -6.94 10.61 -16.34
C ARG A 30 -5.41 10.69 -16.41
N ALA A 31 -4.88 11.71 -17.08
CA ALA A 31 -3.43 11.91 -17.17
C ALA A 31 -2.78 12.13 -15.80
N LYS A 32 -3.41 12.92 -14.93
CA LYS A 32 -2.96 13.14 -13.55
C LYS A 32 -2.98 11.84 -12.74
N GLN A 33 -4.03 11.02 -12.88
CA GLN A 33 -4.12 9.72 -12.22
C GLN A 33 -3.00 8.78 -12.69
N SER A 34 -2.78 8.64 -14.00
CA SER A 34 -1.68 7.81 -14.52
C SER A 34 -0.30 8.28 -14.05
N ALA A 35 -0.09 9.60 -13.93
CA ALA A 35 1.14 10.16 -13.39
C ALA A 35 1.32 9.79 -11.90
N LYS A 36 0.25 9.85 -11.10
CA LYS A 36 0.27 9.39 -9.70
C LYS A 36 0.60 7.89 -9.60
N SER A 37 -0.06 7.02 -10.36
CA SER A 37 0.21 5.56 -10.32
C SER A 37 1.64 5.24 -10.75
N THR A 38 2.19 5.96 -11.74
CA THR A 38 3.60 5.80 -12.14
C THR A 38 4.55 6.20 -11.01
N SER A 39 4.28 7.32 -10.34
CA SER A 39 5.07 7.77 -9.19
C SER A 39 4.95 6.81 -8.00
N ASP A 40 3.76 6.27 -7.74
CA ASP A 40 3.52 5.34 -6.64
C ASP A 40 4.27 4.02 -6.86
N LEU A 41 4.23 3.49 -8.08
CA LEU A 41 5.02 2.32 -8.45
C LEU A 41 6.52 2.58 -8.34
N SER A 42 6.99 3.78 -8.71
CA SER A 42 8.40 4.18 -8.55
C SER A 42 8.81 4.27 -7.08
N ASN A 43 7.93 4.76 -6.21
CA ASN A 43 8.14 4.80 -4.77
C ASN A 43 8.24 3.38 -4.20
N ALA A 44 7.29 2.50 -4.54
CA ALA A 44 7.29 1.10 -4.14
C ALA A 44 8.56 0.35 -4.57
N LYS A 45 9.05 0.57 -5.79
CA LYS A 45 10.34 -0.01 -6.26
C LYS A 45 11.53 0.47 -5.45
N GLN A 46 11.56 1.74 -5.06
CA GLN A 46 12.63 2.29 -4.22
C GLN A 46 12.60 1.68 -2.81
N VAL A 47 11.40 1.53 -2.24
CA VAL A 47 11.22 0.86 -0.95
C VAL A 47 11.64 -0.61 -1.02
N GLY A 48 11.23 -1.35 -2.05
CA GLY A 48 11.69 -2.73 -2.27
C GLY A 48 13.22 -2.81 -2.38
N THR A 49 13.84 -1.92 -3.15
CA THR A 49 15.30 -1.85 -3.24
C THR A 49 15.95 -1.58 -1.89
N ALA A 50 15.37 -0.71 -1.06
CA ALA A 50 15.85 -0.43 0.28
C ALA A 50 15.76 -1.66 1.20
N VAL A 51 14.69 -2.46 1.10
CA VAL A 51 14.62 -3.77 1.76
C VAL A 51 15.75 -4.67 1.30
N LYS A 52 15.99 -4.82 -0.01
CA LYS A 52 17.07 -5.68 -0.48
C LYS A 52 18.45 -5.25 0.01
N MET A 53 18.69 -3.94 0.10
CA MET A 53 19.92 -3.41 0.68
C MET A 53 20.01 -3.71 2.18
N TYR A 54 18.91 -3.57 2.92
CA TYR A 54 18.85 -3.96 4.33
C TYR A 54 19.19 -5.45 4.52
N LEU A 55 18.60 -6.33 3.71
CA LEU A 55 18.86 -7.78 3.76
C LEU A 55 20.35 -8.09 3.62
N ASN A 56 21.02 -7.47 2.64
CA ASN A 56 22.45 -7.67 2.40
C ASN A 56 23.33 -7.26 3.58
N ASP A 57 22.90 -6.28 4.38
CA ASP A 57 23.64 -5.77 5.54
C ASP A 57 23.25 -6.48 6.86
N ASN A 58 22.19 -7.31 6.86
CA ASN A 58 21.61 -7.94 8.05
C ASN A 58 21.43 -9.46 7.89
N ASP A 59 22.42 -10.15 7.31
CA ASP A 59 22.45 -11.61 7.18
C ASP A 59 21.18 -12.22 6.52
N ASP A 60 20.67 -11.55 5.48
CA ASP A 60 19.45 -11.91 4.76
C ASP A 60 18.17 -11.94 5.62
N GLN A 61 18.19 -11.36 6.83
CA GLN A 61 17.03 -11.27 7.71
C GLN A 61 16.12 -10.12 7.28
N MET A 62 14.82 -10.40 7.14
CA MET A 62 13.79 -9.39 6.91
C MET A 62 13.76 -8.38 8.06
N PRO A 63 13.38 -7.12 7.80
CA PRO A 63 13.35 -6.09 8.83
C PRO A 63 12.41 -6.45 9.98
N ILE A 64 12.57 -5.82 11.15
CA ILE A 64 11.69 -6.08 12.29
C ILE A 64 10.30 -5.52 12.03
N PHE A 65 9.27 -6.30 12.34
CA PHE A 65 7.88 -5.86 12.28
C PHE A 65 7.58 -4.88 13.41
N TYR A 66 7.48 -3.61 13.07
CA TYR A 66 6.89 -2.59 13.91
C TYR A 66 5.56 -2.17 13.30
N ALA A 67 4.47 -2.37 14.05
CA ALA A 67 3.15 -1.98 13.57
C ALA A 67 3.13 -0.53 13.11
N TYR A 68 2.30 -0.35 12.10
CA TYR A 68 2.07 0.88 11.40
C TYR A 68 1.63 2.03 12.32
N ASN A 69 0.87 1.74 13.37
CA ASN A 69 0.42 2.71 14.38
C ASN A 69 1.26 2.74 15.66
N SER A 70 2.56 2.42 15.57
CA SER A 70 3.47 2.43 16.73
C SER A 70 3.46 3.77 17.49
N ILE A 71 3.54 3.68 18.82
CA ILE A 71 3.68 4.81 19.74
C ILE A 71 5.17 5.00 20.06
N PRO A 72 5.69 6.24 19.98
CA PRO A 72 4.99 7.47 19.63
C PRO A 72 4.72 7.60 18.11
N PRO A 73 3.75 8.45 17.72
CA PRO A 73 3.37 8.63 16.31
C PRO A 73 4.54 9.02 15.40
N ALA A 74 4.36 8.86 14.10
CA ALA A 74 5.37 9.20 13.11
C ALA A 74 5.87 10.65 13.26
N GLY A 75 7.18 10.82 13.08
CA GLY A 75 7.85 12.10 13.25
C GLY A 75 8.13 12.51 14.70
N GLN A 76 7.68 11.73 15.70
CA GLN A 76 8.04 11.96 17.10
C GLN A 76 9.31 11.20 17.50
N PRO A 77 10.10 11.70 18.47
CA PRO A 77 11.27 11.00 18.98
C PRO A 77 10.90 9.62 19.55
N GLY A 78 11.54 8.56 19.04
CA GLY A 78 11.32 7.19 19.48
C GLY A 78 10.33 6.39 18.63
N HIS A 79 9.78 6.96 17.55
CA HIS A 79 9.02 6.21 16.56
C HIS A 79 9.88 5.09 15.93
N LYS A 80 9.30 3.89 15.77
CA LYS A 80 10.01 2.69 15.31
C LYS A 80 9.45 2.10 14.01
N GLY A 81 8.76 2.88 13.18
CA GLY A 81 8.23 2.38 11.90
C GLY A 81 9.32 1.80 10.99
N VAL A 82 8.92 0.88 10.10
CA VAL A 82 9.84 0.25 9.14
C VAL A 82 10.50 1.31 8.24
N GLU A 83 9.85 2.45 7.99
CA GLU A 83 10.47 3.57 7.27
C GLU A 83 11.66 4.18 8.02
N VAL A 84 11.69 4.12 9.35
CA VAL A 84 12.84 4.54 10.17
C VAL A 84 13.97 3.54 10.00
N LEU A 85 13.66 2.25 10.06
CA LEU A 85 14.63 1.17 9.91
C LEU A 85 15.26 1.15 8.51
N LEU A 86 14.45 1.42 7.49
CA LEU A 86 14.88 1.47 6.09
C LEU A 86 15.43 2.84 5.66
N ALA A 87 15.29 3.88 6.49
CA ALA A 87 15.76 5.24 6.16
C ALA A 87 17.23 5.30 5.70
N PRO A 88 18.19 4.56 6.29
CA PRO A 88 19.59 4.58 5.83
C PRO A 88 19.78 4.09 4.39
N TYR A 89 18.87 3.25 3.90
CA TYR A 89 18.90 2.66 2.56
C TYR A 89 18.07 3.46 1.55
N CYS A 90 17.34 4.47 2.03
CA CYS A 90 16.55 5.39 1.23
C CYS A 90 17.24 6.76 1.15
N LYS A 91 17.43 7.30 -0.05
CA LYS A 91 17.92 8.69 -0.21
C LYS A 91 16.92 9.75 0.30
N ASN A 92 15.65 9.38 0.41
CA ASN A 92 14.56 10.26 0.80
C ASN A 92 13.44 9.43 1.42
N THR A 93 13.00 9.75 2.64
CA THR A 93 11.89 9.05 3.32
C THR A 93 10.51 9.39 2.74
N ALA A 94 10.40 10.42 1.90
CA ALA A 94 9.15 10.71 1.18
C ALA A 94 8.74 9.58 0.20
N VAL A 95 9.65 8.64 -0.13
CA VAL A 95 9.31 7.45 -0.92
C VAL A 95 8.34 6.52 -0.20
N PHE A 96 8.19 6.63 1.12
CA PHE A 96 7.18 5.88 1.87
C PHE A 96 5.79 6.51 1.77
N LYS A 97 5.63 7.67 1.12
CA LYS A 97 4.32 8.30 0.89
C LYS A 97 3.78 7.95 -0.49
N SER A 98 2.57 7.41 -0.54
CA SER A 98 1.86 7.25 -1.81
C SER A 98 1.30 8.60 -2.29
N PRO A 99 1.37 8.91 -3.61
CA PRO A 99 0.68 10.06 -4.20
C PRO A 99 -0.85 10.00 -4.11
N PHE A 100 -1.40 8.82 -3.80
CA PHE A 100 -2.81 8.61 -3.54
C PHE A 100 -3.19 8.77 -2.08
N ASP A 101 -2.21 8.95 -1.19
CA ASP A 101 -2.48 9.18 0.24
C ASP A 101 -3.08 10.56 0.51
N ASP A 102 -4.41 10.60 0.53
CA ASP A 102 -5.23 11.74 0.91
C ASP A 102 -5.97 11.56 2.25
N GLY A 103 -5.65 10.47 2.97
CA GLY A 103 -6.34 10.05 4.19
C GLY A 103 -7.58 9.18 3.91
N GLY A 104 -7.63 7.99 4.52
CA GLY A 104 -8.82 7.13 4.48
C GLY A 104 -9.81 7.49 5.60
N PRO A 105 -11.01 6.89 5.60
CA PRO A 105 -12.03 7.13 6.62
C PRO A 105 -11.57 6.78 8.05
N PHE A 106 -10.55 5.92 8.18
CA PHE A 106 -10.05 5.42 9.47
C PHE A 106 -8.91 6.27 10.04
N THR A 107 -8.15 6.98 9.22
CA THR A 107 -6.97 7.76 9.67
C THR A 107 -7.30 8.79 10.74
N ALA A 108 -8.46 9.47 10.60
CA ALA A 108 -8.92 10.47 11.55
C ALA A 108 -9.39 9.87 12.89
N ILE A 109 -9.73 8.58 12.89
CA ILE A 109 -10.16 7.82 14.08
C ILE A 109 -8.93 7.30 14.82
N ASP A 110 -8.00 6.69 14.09
CA ASP A 110 -6.86 6.01 14.68
C ASP A 110 -5.80 6.99 15.21
N VAL A 111 -5.55 8.09 14.49
CA VAL A 111 -4.62 9.15 14.89
C VAL A 111 -5.29 10.51 14.73
N PRO A 112 -5.99 11.00 15.77
CA PRO A 112 -6.73 12.26 15.71
C PRO A 112 -5.86 13.43 15.25
N GLY A 113 -6.33 14.14 14.22
CA GLY A 113 -5.63 15.29 13.63
C GLY A 113 -4.66 14.93 12.50
N SER A 114 -4.42 13.64 12.23
CA SER A 114 -3.71 13.24 11.02
C SER A 114 -4.61 13.33 9.79
N THR A 115 -4.08 13.90 8.71
CA THR A 115 -4.77 14.05 7.43
C THR A 115 -4.36 13.02 6.39
N SER A 116 -3.42 12.14 6.72
CA SER A 116 -2.91 11.12 5.80
C SER A 116 -2.28 9.98 6.58
N TYR A 117 -2.23 8.82 5.96
CA TYR A 117 -1.66 7.61 6.50
C TYR A 117 -0.15 7.78 6.78
N TRP A 118 0.60 8.39 5.86
CA TRP A 118 1.99 8.79 6.05
C TRP A 118 2.20 9.73 7.24
N ASN A 119 1.33 10.73 7.43
CA ASN A 119 1.42 11.64 8.58
C ASN A 119 1.15 10.94 9.92
N ALA A 120 0.26 9.94 9.92
CA ALA A 120 -0.09 9.20 11.13
C ALA A 120 1.02 8.19 11.52
N TYR A 121 1.63 7.57 10.51
CA TYR A 121 2.29 6.27 10.66
C TYR A 121 3.65 6.17 9.96
N GLY A 122 4.10 7.23 9.29
CA GLY A 122 5.43 7.31 8.68
C GLY A 122 5.51 6.69 7.29
N SER A 123 4.54 5.83 6.94
CA SER A 123 4.42 5.18 5.65
C SER A 123 2.97 5.27 5.15
N SER A 124 2.72 5.23 3.85
CA SER A 124 1.40 4.94 3.26
C SER A 124 1.27 3.47 2.88
N TYR A 125 2.36 2.70 3.02
CA TYR A 125 2.42 1.28 2.76
C TYR A 125 2.34 0.48 4.06
N ARG A 126 1.52 -0.57 4.05
CA ARG A 126 1.41 -1.58 5.09
C ARG A 126 2.41 -2.70 4.86
N PHE A 127 2.93 -3.21 5.96
CA PHE A 127 3.88 -4.31 6.01
C PHE A 127 3.15 -5.62 6.35
N THR A 128 3.51 -6.71 5.70
CA THR A 128 2.93 -8.03 5.99
C THR A 128 3.69 -8.69 7.14
N SER A 129 3.00 -8.96 8.26
CA SER A 129 3.67 -9.29 9.52
C SER A 129 4.55 -10.55 9.47
N CYS A 130 4.12 -11.61 8.76
CA CYS A 130 4.92 -12.84 8.63
C CYS A 130 6.03 -12.77 7.57
N MET A 131 6.16 -11.63 6.89
CA MET A 131 7.28 -11.37 5.97
C MET A 131 8.31 -10.42 6.57
N TYR A 132 8.19 -10.18 7.87
CA TYR A 132 9.09 -9.37 8.69
C TYR A 132 9.46 -10.17 9.93
N THR A 133 10.67 -9.95 10.43
CA THR A 133 11.13 -10.57 11.66
C THR A 133 10.29 -10.05 12.84
N VAL A 134 9.70 -10.94 13.62
CA VAL A 134 8.98 -10.56 14.84
C VAL A 134 9.85 -10.87 16.05
N VAL A 135 10.00 -9.90 16.93
CA VAL A 135 10.76 -10.04 18.17
C VAL A 135 9.83 -9.78 19.35
N ALA A 136 9.66 -10.77 20.22
CA ALA A 136 8.81 -10.66 21.42
C ALA A 136 9.22 -9.46 22.28
N GLY A 137 8.24 -8.64 22.66
CA GLY A 137 8.46 -7.44 23.46
C GLY A 137 9.00 -6.22 22.70
N GLU A 138 9.54 -6.38 21.49
CA GLU A 138 9.95 -5.27 20.62
C GLU A 138 8.91 -4.99 19.53
N SER A 139 8.49 -6.03 18.80
CA SER A 139 7.46 -5.93 17.78
C SER A 139 6.10 -5.64 18.39
N THR A 140 5.27 -4.88 17.68
CA THR A 140 3.94 -4.48 18.14
C THR A 140 2.89 -4.76 17.07
N SER A 141 1.67 -5.09 17.48
CA SER A 141 0.44 -5.01 16.67
C SER A 141 -0.47 -3.97 17.30
N ASN A 142 -0.77 -2.87 16.62
CA ASN A 142 -1.65 -1.84 17.18
C ASN A 142 -1.25 -1.31 18.56
N ASN A 143 0.05 -1.02 18.74
CA ASN A 143 0.65 -0.65 20.04
C ASN A 143 0.61 -1.72 21.13
N VAL A 144 0.22 -2.93 20.78
CA VAL A 144 0.24 -4.08 21.68
C VAL A 144 1.52 -4.87 21.39
N PRO A 145 2.45 -5.02 22.36
CA PRO A 145 3.63 -5.85 22.18
C PRO A 145 3.26 -7.29 21.83
N LEU A 146 3.95 -7.85 20.83
CA LEU A 146 3.81 -9.24 20.46
C LEU A 146 4.57 -10.13 21.46
N THR A 147 4.05 -11.32 21.73
CA THR A 147 4.58 -12.23 22.75
C THR A 147 5.45 -13.35 22.19
N SER A 148 5.44 -13.55 20.88
CA SER A 148 6.24 -14.54 20.17
C SER A 148 7.38 -13.88 19.41
N SER A 149 8.44 -14.65 19.14
CA SER A 149 9.49 -14.27 18.20
C SER A 149 9.51 -15.26 17.04
N HIS A 150 9.77 -14.76 15.84
CA HIS A 150 10.15 -15.57 14.69
C HIS A 150 11.02 -14.74 13.77
N ASP A 151 12.12 -15.32 13.33
CA ASP A 151 12.99 -14.71 12.34
C ASP A 151 12.48 -15.10 10.95
N VAL A 152 12.58 -14.15 10.00
CA VAL A 152 12.24 -14.41 8.61
C VAL A 152 13.45 -14.05 7.78
N THR A 153 13.94 -15.00 6.99
CA THR A 153 15.05 -14.78 6.07
C THR A 153 14.59 -14.83 4.62
N ASP A 154 15.30 -14.14 3.73
CA ASP A 154 15.01 -14.19 2.27
C ASP A 154 15.08 -15.64 1.73
N THR A 155 15.94 -16.47 2.32
CA THR A 155 16.13 -17.86 1.90
C THR A 155 14.97 -18.80 2.27
N GLU A 156 14.15 -18.41 3.24
CA GLU A 156 12.95 -19.18 3.62
C GLU A 156 11.80 -18.92 2.65
N VAL A 157 11.90 -17.91 1.79
CA VAL A 157 10.83 -17.57 0.85
C VAL A 157 10.91 -18.47 -0.38
N GLU A 158 10.03 -19.48 -0.45
CA GLU A 158 10.00 -20.46 -1.55
C GLU A 158 9.76 -19.81 -2.94
N PHE A 159 8.99 -18.73 -2.98
CA PHE A 159 8.53 -18.10 -4.21
C PHE A 159 8.65 -16.56 -4.12
N PRO A 160 9.87 -15.99 -4.12
CA PRO A 160 10.05 -14.59 -3.74
C PRO A 160 9.41 -13.58 -4.71
N SER A 161 9.20 -13.95 -5.97
CA SER A 161 8.54 -13.12 -6.98
C SER A 161 7.01 -13.13 -6.93
N GLU A 162 6.40 -13.96 -6.09
CA GLU A 162 4.96 -13.94 -5.90
C GLU A 162 4.63 -13.56 -4.44
N THR A 163 5.57 -13.69 -3.49
CA THR A 163 5.36 -13.41 -2.08
C THR A 163 5.39 -11.91 -1.83
N ARG A 164 4.27 -11.32 -1.39
CA ARG A 164 4.22 -9.89 -1.03
C ARG A 164 4.89 -9.64 0.31
N ILE A 165 5.58 -8.50 0.44
CA ILE A 165 6.12 -8.02 1.72
C ILE A 165 5.46 -6.70 2.16
N MET A 166 5.02 -5.88 1.20
CA MET A 166 4.32 -4.63 1.47
C MET A 166 3.25 -4.34 0.43
N ARG A 167 2.25 -3.56 0.84
CA ARG A 167 1.15 -3.10 0.01
C ARG A 167 0.78 -1.67 0.36
N LEU A 168 0.05 -0.98 -0.51
CA LEU A 168 -0.62 0.26 -0.10
C LEU A 168 -1.60 -0.01 1.06
N GLU A 169 -1.69 0.87 2.06
CA GLU A 169 -2.50 0.64 3.28
C GLU A 169 -3.97 0.37 2.98
N MET A 170 -4.58 1.20 2.13
CA MET A 170 -5.98 1.02 1.75
C MET A 170 -6.21 -0.11 0.76
N TYR A 171 -5.16 -0.80 0.30
CA TYR A 171 -5.40 -2.06 -0.38
C TYR A 171 -6.20 -2.97 0.58
N PRO A 172 -7.27 -3.62 0.13
CA PRO A 172 -8.20 -4.31 1.02
C PRO A 172 -7.50 -5.40 1.85
N PHE A 173 -8.04 -5.64 3.03
CA PHE A 173 -7.69 -6.83 3.80
C PHE A 173 -8.14 -8.04 2.99
N PHE A 174 -7.24 -9.00 2.83
CA PHE A 174 -7.51 -10.20 2.03
C PHE A 174 -8.42 -11.18 2.80
N ASP A 175 -8.80 -10.82 4.02
CA ASP A 175 -9.73 -11.58 4.84
C ASP A 175 -11.17 -11.35 4.38
N LYS A 176 -11.69 -12.32 3.61
CA LYS A 176 -13.11 -12.38 3.21
C LYS A 176 -14.07 -12.37 4.40
N SER A 177 -13.61 -12.66 5.61
CA SER A 177 -14.43 -12.61 6.82
C SER A 177 -14.77 -11.17 7.24
N GLN A 178 -13.90 -10.20 6.92
CA GLN A 178 -14.14 -8.78 7.17
C GLN A 178 -14.75 -8.08 5.94
N ASP A 179 -14.34 -8.46 4.73
CA ASP A 179 -14.74 -7.81 3.48
C ASP A 179 -15.55 -8.78 2.58
N VAL A 180 -16.85 -8.93 2.88
CA VAL A 180 -17.77 -9.85 2.20
C VAL A 180 -17.96 -9.45 0.73
N GLY A 181 -17.75 -10.38 -0.21
CA GLY A 181 -18.04 -10.20 -1.64
C GLY A 181 -16.87 -9.72 -2.50
N CYS A 182 -15.65 -9.68 -1.95
CA CYS A 182 -14.44 -9.36 -2.71
C CYS A 182 -13.80 -10.62 -3.31
N ALA A 183 -13.11 -10.49 -4.45
CA ALA A 183 -12.23 -11.56 -4.90
C ALA A 183 -11.02 -11.69 -3.99
N LYS A 184 -10.29 -12.75 -4.26
CA LYS A 184 -9.11 -13.24 -3.54
C LYS A 184 -8.06 -12.17 -3.21
N TYR A 185 -8.01 -11.06 -3.96
CA TYR A 185 -7.05 -9.97 -3.73
C TYR A 185 -7.71 -8.62 -3.38
N GLY A 186 -8.99 -8.66 -3.04
CA GLY A 186 -9.83 -7.59 -2.52
C GLY A 186 -10.15 -6.43 -3.47
N TYR A 187 -9.43 -6.25 -4.58
CA TYR A 187 -9.55 -5.08 -5.46
C TYR A 187 -10.89 -4.93 -6.23
N ASP A 188 -11.76 -5.92 -6.18
CA ASP A 188 -13.08 -5.93 -6.84
C ASP A 188 -14.24 -6.05 -5.84
N CYS A 189 -14.03 -5.66 -4.58
CA CYS A 189 -15.09 -5.53 -3.58
C CYS A 189 -16.35 -4.80 -4.10
N ALA A 190 -17.51 -5.27 -3.67
CA ALA A 190 -18.76 -4.53 -3.78
C ALA A 190 -18.86 -3.45 -2.66
N PRO A 191 -19.62 -2.36 -2.86
CA PRO A 191 -19.91 -1.40 -1.79
C PRO A 191 -20.52 -2.08 -0.55
N PRO A 192 -20.18 -1.65 0.68
CA PRO A 192 -19.38 -0.47 1.05
C PRO A 192 -17.85 -0.71 1.16
N TYR A 193 -17.35 -1.92 0.89
CA TYR A 193 -15.95 -2.31 1.13
C TYR A 193 -15.00 -1.94 -0.03
N ASN A 194 -15.49 -1.22 -1.05
CA ASN A 194 -14.70 -0.76 -2.18
C ASN A 194 -14.03 0.61 -1.94
N TYR A 195 -13.79 0.98 -0.68
CA TYR A 195 -13.26 2.29 -0.29
C TYR A 195 -11.92 2.61 -0.94
N TYR A 196 -11.11 1.64 -1.32
CA TYR A 196 -9.85 1.86 -2.06
C TYR A 196 -10.07 2.46 -3.46
N GLN A 197 -11.21 2.20 -4.11
CA GLN A 197 -11.54 2.83 -5.41
C GLN A 197 -11.71 4.35 -5.28
N THR A 198 -11.88 4.87 -4.05
CA THR A 198 -11.92 6.30 -3.79
C THR A 198 -10.54 6.96 -3.88
N TRP A 199 -9.46 6.20 -3.63
CA TRP A 199 -8.08 6.67 -3.72
C TRP A 199 -7.50 6.48 -5.13
N ASP A 200 -7.58 5.25 -5.64
CA ASP A 200 -7.24 4.94 -7.02
C ASP A 200 -8.20 3.88 -7.56
N SER A 201 -8.95 4.25 -8.61
CA SER A 201 -9.83 3.32 -9.32
C SER A 201 -9.09 2.38 -10.26
N SER A 202 -7.75 2.49 -10.37
CA SER A 202 -6.92 1.74 -11.32
C SER A 202 -6.00 0.69 -10.70
N GLY A 203 -5.87 0.62 -9.37
CA GLY A 203 -5.06 -0.38 -8.68
C GLY A 203 -4.21 0.22 -7.57
N GLY A 204 -3.25 -0.55 -7.09
CA GLY A 204 -2.21 -0.07 -6.19
C GLY A 204 -0.91 -0.87 -6.34
N PRO A 205 0.22 -0.34 -5.86
CA PRO A 205 1.47 -1.08 -5.87
C PRO A 205 1.50 -2.15 -4.78
N LEU A 206 2.02 -3.32 -5.14
CA LEU A 206 2.53 -4.34 -4.21
C LEU A 206 4.04 -4.45 -4.36
N ILE A 207 4.73 -4.68 -3.24
CA ILE A 207 6.16 -4.99 -3.19
C ILE A 207 6.29 -6.47 -2.82
N PHE A 208 7.14 -7.18 -3.54
CA PHE A 208 7.38 -8.61 -3.38
C PHE A 208 8.72 -8.89 -2.68
N ALA A 209 8.93 -10.12 -2.23
CA ALA A 209 10.09 -10.51 -1.43
C ALA A 209 11.40 -10.43 -2.21
N ASP A 210 11.38 -10.71 -3.52
CA ASP A 210 12.50 -10.43 -4.43
C ASP A 210 12.73 -8.92 -4.68
N SER A 211 11.98 -8.05 -3.98
CA SER A 211 12.05 -6.60 -4.01
C SER A 211 11.56 -5.93 -5.29
N HIS A 212 10.97 -6.68 -6.23
CA HIS A 212 10.25 -6.06 -7.33
C HIS A 212 8.92 -5.48 -6.84
N ALA A 213 8.38 -4.51 -7.58
CA ALA A 213 7.04 -3.97 -7.32
C ALA A 213 6.20 -4.00 -8.58
N LYS A 214 4.90 -4.26 -8.41
CA LYS A 214 3.93 -4.40 -9.49
C LYS A 214 2.65 -3.65 -9.13
N HIS A 215 2.09 -2.94 -10.12
CA HIS A 215 0.77 -2.32 -9.98
C HIS A 215 -0.30 -3.38 -10.23
N ILE A 216 -1.16 -3.60 -9.24
CA ILE A 216 -2.20 -4.62 -9.25
C ILE A 216 -3.56 -3.95 -9.30
N SER A 217 -4.40 -4.40 -10.23
CA SER A 217 -5.75 -3.93 -10.48
C SER A 217 -6.78 -5.05 -10.53
N ASN A 218 -6.38 -6.32 -10.43
CA ASN A 218 -7.28 -7.46 -10.28
C ASN A 218 -6.52 -8.76 -9.93
N SER A 219 -7.31 -9.79 -9.63
CA SER A 219 -6.85 -11.12 -9.20
C SER A 219 -6.21 -11.99 -10.30
N THR A 220 -6.41 -11.66 -11.57
CA THR A 220 -5.87 -12.46 -12.68
C THR A 220 -4.38 -12.20 -12.93
N GLN A 221 -3.83 -11.17 -12.29
CA GLN A 221 -2.42 -10.79 -12.40
C GLN A 221 -1.47 -11.63 -11.53
N PHE A 222 -1.98 -12.57 -10.73
CA PHE A 222 -1.19 -13.46 -9.88
C PHE A 222 -1.17 -14.88 -10.45
N ASP A 223 -0.08 -15.62 -10.18
CA ASP A 223 -0.01 -17.03 -10.55
C ASP A 223 -1.00 -17.86 -9.70
N GLN A 224 -2.04 -18.37 -10.37
CA GLN A 224 -3.07 -19.20 -9.73
C GLN A 224 -2.71 -20.69 -9.70
N SER A 225 -1.60 -21.10 -10.33
CA SER A 225 -1.13 -22.48 -10.35
C SER A 225 -0.32 -22.87 -9.11
N ARG A 226 0.08 -21.89 -8.29
CA ARG A 226 0.90 -22.10 -7.10
C ARG A 226 0.01 -22.31 -5.88
N VAL A 227 0.21 -23.46 -5.27
CA VAL A 227 -0.37 -23.87 -4.00
C VAL A 227 0.76 -24.36 -3.11
N ASP A 228 0.57 -24.26 -1.80
CA ASP A 228 1.51 -24.81 -0.84
C ASP A 228 1.38 -26.34 -0.71
N PRO A 229 2.10 -26.95 0.26
CA PRO A 229 1.95 -28.37 0.58
C PRO A 229 0.54 -28.81 1.04
N GLN A 230 -0.30 -27.93 1.59
CA GLN A 230 -1.69 -28.18 1.96
C GLN A 230 -2.71 -27.92 0.83
N GLY A 231 -2.27 -27.41 -0.33
CA GLY A 231 -3.10 -27.14 -1.49
C GLY A 231 -3.81 -25.78 -1.49
N HIS A 232 -3.53 -24.86 -0.55
CA HIS A 232 -4.12 -23.52 -0.61
C HIS A 232 -3.33 -22.62 -1.56
N MET A 233 -4.04 -21.77 -2.30
CA MET A 233 -3.42 -20.82 -3.21
C MET A 233 -3.10 -19.49 -2.49
N SER A 234 -2.15 -18.71 -3.02
CA SER A 234 -1.83 -17.35 -2.55
C SER A 234 -3.04 -16.43 -2.36
N GLY A 235 -3.37 -15.99 -1.14
CA GLY A 235 -4.54 -15.14 -0.85
C GLY A 235 -5.89 -15.89 -0.75
N GLU A 236 -5.88 -17.23 -0.72
CA GLU A 236 -7.07 -18.02 -0.41
C GLU A 236 -7.42 -17.87 1.07
N ALA A 237 -8.68 -17.52 1.36
CA ALA A 237 -9.14 -17.37 2.73
C ALA A 237 -9.09 -18.74 3.43
N THR A 238 -8.24 -18.89 4.44
CA THR A 238 -8.29 -20.06 5.30
C THR A 238 -9.44 -19.89 6.30
N THR A 239 -10.05 -21.00 6.71
CA THR A 239 -11.06 -20.99 7.78
C THR A 239 -10.44 -20.78 9.17
N ASN A 240 -9.10 -20.65 9.25
CA ASN A 240 -8.37 -20.40 10.48
C ASN A 240 -7.40 -19.19 10.31
N PRO A 241 -7.83 -17.97 10.66
CA PRO A 241 -7.00 -16.75 10.55
C PRO A 241 -5.86 -16.67 11.58
N SER A 242 -5.67 -17.71 12.42
CA SER A 242 -4.72 -17.68 13.55
C SER A 242 -3.54 -18.67 13.45
N SER A 243 -3.46 -19.47 12.38
CA SER A 243 -2.31 -20.37 12.19
C SER A 243 -1.17 -19.64 11.47
N PHE A 244 -0.13 -19.29 12.22
CA PHE A 244 1.16 -18.79 11.73
C PHE A 244 2.04 -19.87 11.06
N ASP A 245 1.52 -21.09 10.95
CA ASP A 245 2.25 -22.24 10.42
C ASP A 245 2.20 -22.26 8.89
N GLY A 246 3.08 -21.48 8.27
CA GLY A 246 3.47 -21.60 6.88
C GLY A 246 3.73 -20.26 6.18
N LEU A 247 4.66 -20.28 5.24
CA LEU A 247 5.07 -19.13 4.43
C LEU A 247 3.97 -18.78 3.43
N TRP A 248 3.07 -17.88 3.82
CA TRP A 248 1.82 -17.68 3.12
C TRP A 248 1.50 -16.21 2.86
N TYR A 249 1.86 -15.75 1.66
CA TYR A 249 1.07 -15.06 0.62
C TYR A 249 -0.24 -14.26 0.88
N GLY A 250 -0.87 -14.31 2.05
CA GLY A 250 -2.06 -13.51 2.32
C GLY A 250 -2.72 -13.66 3.68
N ILE A 251 -2.21 -14.53 4.56
CA ILE A 251 -2.89 -14.86 5.84
C ILE A 251 -2.40 -13.96 7.00
N CYS A 252 -1.30 -13.22 6.83
CA CYS A 252 -0.60 -12.57 7.93
C CYS A 252 -0.74 -11.03 8.03
N ASP A 253 -1.85 -10.43 7.56
CA ASP A 253 -2.08 -8.97 7.65
C ASP A 253 -3.04 -8.56 8.77
#